data_AF-A0A2S6CHZ1-F1
#
_entry.id   AF-A0A2S6CHZ1-F1
#
_cell.length_a   1.000
_cell.length_b   1.000
_cell.length_c   1.000
_cell.angle_alpha   90.00
_cell.angle_beta   90.00
_cell.angle_gamma   90.00
#
_symmetry.space_group_name_H-M   'P 1'
#
loop_
_entity.id
_entity.type
_entity.pdbx_description
1 polymer ?
#
loop_
_entity_poly.entity_id
_entity_poly.type
_entity_poly.pdbx_seq_one_letter_code
_entity_poly.pdbx_strand_id
1 'polypeptide(L)'
;MALVASHRDIRPSRYSFAEKCYRMTHASTSLSTHKTTPKTIQWTQRLPSRPCEYEDFLETSLEDAVSRLLFGSGSAAEEVELGYNYDSIEHVLPGTIVHVQAQTLNYEGKTWIQASISGQSASGDVRLYAYGKWVLAKTKKHHHLY
;
A
#
# COMPACT_ATOMS: atom_id res chain seq x y z
N MET A 1 16.94 23.98 -29.38
CA MET A 1 17.84 23.40 -28.36
C MET A 1 17.03 23.20 -27.09
N ALA A 2 16.86 21.94 -26.68
CA ALA A 2 16.00 21.55 -25.56
C ALA A 2 16.69 21.82 -24.22
N LEU A 3 15.97 22.46 -23.29
CA LEU A 3 16.38 22.58 -21.90
C LEU A 3 15.83 21.37 -21.13
N VAL A 4 16.74 20.48 -20.77
CA VAL A 4 16.49 19.32 -19.90
C VAL A 4 16.27 19.85 -18.47
N ALA A 5 15.04 19.70 -17.96
CA ALA A 5 14.73 19.98 -16.57
C ALA A 5 15.28 18.85 -15.68
N SER A 6 16.17 19.23 -14.76
CA SER A 6 16.83 18.34 -13.80
C SER A 6 15.84 17.73 -12.81
N HIS A 7 15.98 16.41 -12.64
CA HIS A 7 15.10 15.46 -11.99
C HIS A 7 15.19 15.45 -10.43
N ARG A 8 15.16 16.61 -9.75
CA ARG A 8 15.52 16.66 -8.31
C ARG A 8 14.74 17.60 -7.36
N ASP A 9 13.55 18.08 -7.72
CA ASP A 9 12.77 18.97 -6.83
C ASP A 9 11.42 18.40 -6.35
N ILE A 10 11.31 17.07 -6.21
CA ILE A 10 10.26 16.46 -5.38
C ILE A 10 10.88 16.24 -3.99
N ARG A 11 10.58 17.15 -3.05
CA ARG A 11 11.03 17.02 -1.65
C ARG A 11 10.70 15.61 -1.14
N PRO A 12 11.68 14.79 -0.72
CA PRO A 12 11.38 13.51 -0.11
C PRO A 12 10.59 13.77 1.17
N SER A 13 9.44 13.10 1.32
CA SER A 13 8.69 13.10 2.58
C SER A 13 9.65 12.69 3.70
N ARG A 14 9.88 13.56 4.69
CA ARG A 14 10.87 13.40 5.78
C ARG A 14 10.65 12.19 6.71
N TYR A 15 9.65 11.37 6.42
CA TYR A 15 9.19 10.28 7.28
C TYR A 15 9.38 8.97 6.54
N SER A 16 10.03 8.01 7.20
CA SER A 16 10.11 6.63 6.69
C SER A 16 8.70 6.04 6.59
N PHE A 17 8.52 5.02 5.76
CA PHE A 17 7.23 4.33 5.62
C PHE A 17 6.65 3.90 6.98
N ALA A 18 7.49 3.31 7.84
CA ALA A 18 7.11 2.93 9.20
C ALA A 18 6.59 4.13 10.03
N GLU A 19 7.19 5.30 9.86
CA GLU A 19 6.80 6.52 10.56
C GLU A 19 5.51 7.15 10.00
N LYS A 20 5.26 7.01 8.69
CA LYS A 20 3.96 7.36 8.08
C LYS A 20 2.83 6.48 8.62
N CYS A 21 3.01 5.16 8.64
CA CYS A 21 2.01 4.23 9.18
C CYS A 21 1.72 4.50 10.66
N TYR A 22 2.78 4.71 11.46
CA TYR A 22 2.65 5.03 12.88
C TYR A 22 1.81 6.30 13.09
N ARG A 23 2.13 7.40 12.40
CA ARG A 23 1.40 8.66 12.55
C ARG A 23 -0.06 8.53 12.11
N MET A 24 -0.35 7.78 11.06
CA MET A 24 -1.72 7.58 10.58
C MET A 24 -2.58 6.80 11.60
N THR A 25 -1.98 5.82 12.29
CA THR A 25 -2.67 5.11 13.39
C THR A 25 -2.92 5.97 14.63
N HIS A 26 -2.10 7.00 14.87
CA HIS A 26 -2.15 7.83 16.08
C HIS A 26 -2.76 9.24 15.88
N ALA A 27 -2.99 9.69 14.64
CA ALA A 27 -3.57 11.00 14.34
C ALA A 27 -5.11 11.07 14.46
N SER A 28 -5.79 9.93 14.67
CA SER A 28 -7.25 9.90 14.84
C SER A 28 -7.67 10.15 16.29
N THR A 29 -7.71 11.42 16.69
CA THR A 29 -8.23 11.88 18.00
C THR A 29 -9.76 11.97 18.03
N SER A 30 -10.49 11.00 17.46
CA SER A 30 -11.95 10.93 17.61
C SER A 30 -12.46 9.49 17.63
N LEU A 31 -13.01 9.12 18.81
CA LEU A 31 -13.89 7.98 19.07
C LEU A 31 -13.45 6.63 18.47
N SER A 32 -12.53 5.96 19.18
CA SER A 32 -12.33 4.52 19.07
C SER A 32 -13.57 3.77 19.58
N THR A 33 -14.58 3.62 18.72
CA THR A 33 -15.42 2.42 18.78
C THR A 33 -14.51 1.25 18.49
N HIS A 34 -14.57 0.22 19.34
CA HIS A 34 -13.87 -1.07 19.18
C HIS A 34 -14.29 -1.72 17.84
N LYS A 35 -13.83 -1.20 16.72
CA LYS A 35 -13.99 -1.79 15.41
C LYS A 35 -12.94 -2.87 15.31
N THR A 36 -13.40 -4.12 15.40
CA THR A 36 -12.61 -5.30 15.05
C THR A 36 -11.92 -5.02 13.73
N THR A 37 -10.59 -5.00 13.74
CA THR A 37 -9.80 -4.70 12.55
C THR A 37 -10.17 -5.74 11.48
N PRO A 38 -10.60 -5.34 10.28
CA PRO A 38 -11.03 -6.29 9.27
C PRO A 38 -9.84 -7.19 8.90
N LYS A 39 -10.07 -8.51 8.85
CA LYS A 39 -9.03 -9.49 8.46
C LYS A 39 -8.76 -9.47 6.96
N THR A 40 -9.71 -8.98 6.17
CA THR A 40 -9.64 -8.90 4.72
C THR A 40 -10.34 -7.63 4.27
N ILE A 41 -9.74 -6.93 3.32
CA ILE A 41 -10.33 -5.79 2.64
C ILE A 41 -10.18 -5.97 1.13
N GLN A 42 -11.16 -5.45 0.38
CA GLN A 42 -11.15 -5.49 -1.07
C GLN A 42 -11.92 -4.29 -1.61
N TRP A 43 -11.43 -3.71 -2.70
CA TRP A 43 -12.13 -2.65 -3.43
C TRP A 43 -11.65 -2.59 -4.87
N THR A 44 -12.30 -1.74 -5.67
CA THR A 44 -11.89 -1.46 -7.03
C THR A 44 -11.49 0.01 -7.17
N GLN A 45 -10.50 0.27 -8.03
CA GLN A 45 -10.00 1.61 -8.28
C GLN A 45 -9.61 1.75 -9.76
N ARG A 46 -9.73 2.94 -10.33
CA ARG A 46 -9.28 3.19 -11.69
C ARG A 46 -7.79 3.50 -11.69
N LEU A 47 -7.07 2.97 -12.68
CA LEU A 47 -5.70 3.40 -12.94
C LEU A 47 -5.64 4.90 -13.27
N PRO A 48 -4.50 5.54 -12.96
CA PRO A 48 -4.23 6.89 -13.41
C PRO A 48 -4.41 7.05 -14.92
N SER A 49 -4.60 8.30 -15.35
CA SER A 49 -4.74 8.60 -16.78
C SER A 49 -3.39 8.55 -17.52
N ARG A 50 -2.28 8.63 -16.78
CA ARG A 50 -0.92 8.68 -17.32
C ARG A 50 -0.14 7.42 -16.93
N PRO A 51 0.44 6.69 -17.89
CA PRO A 51 1.22 5.48 -17.59
C PRO A 51 2.40 5.70 -16.65
N CYS A 52 3.05 6.87 -16.72
CA CYS A 52 4.17 7.23 -15.83
C CYS A 52 3.78 7.30 -14.34
N GLU A 53 2.49 7.35 -14.00
CA GLU A 53 2.00 7.39 -12.62
C GLU A 53 1.62 5.99 -12.10
N TYR A 54 1.78 4.93 -12.91
CA TYR A 54 1.28 3.60 -12.54
C TYR A 54 2.08 2.97 -11.41
N GLU A 55 3.40 3.12 -11.41
CA GLU A 55 4.27 2.58 -10.36
C GLU A 55 3.91 3.22 -9.01
N ASP A 56 3.92 4.55 -8.94
CA ASP A 56 3.53 5.31 -7.75
C ASP A 56 2.12 4.93 -7.27
N PHE A 57 1.18 4.74 -8.21
CA PHE A 57 -0.17 4.32 -7.88
C PHE A 57 -0.23 2.92 -7.27
N LEU A 58 0.50 1.95 -7.83
CA LEU A 58 0.53 0.59 -7.33
C LEU A 58 1.12 0.52 -5.93
N GLU A 59 2.25 1.17 -5.72
CA GLU A 59 2.92 1.23 -4.42
C GLU A 59 2.01 1.90 -3.38
N THR A 60 1.50 3.10 -3.68
CA THR A 60 0.60 3.84 -2.78
C THR A 60 -0.67 3.05 -2.46
N SER A 61 -1.23 2.33 -3.44
CA SER A 61 -2.46 1.54 -3.24
C SER A 61 -2.21 0.31 -2.36
N LEU A 62 -1.04 -0.33 -2.47
CA LEU A 62 -0.62 -1.42 -1.61
C LEU A 62 -0.38 -0.91 -0.17
N GLU A 63 0.31 0.22 -0.03
CA GLU A 63 0.53 0.88 1.27
C GLU A 63 -0.79 1.27 1.97
N ASP A 64 -1.76 1.81 1.22
CA ASP A 64 -3.09 2.14 1.74
C ASP A 64 -3.84 0.88 2.19
N ALA A 65 -3.72 -0.23 1.43
CA ALA A 65 -4.32 -1.50 1.81
C ALA A 65 -3.76 -2.02 3.15
N VAL A 66 -2.45 -1.99 3.30
CA VAL A 66 -1.78 -2.38 4.54
C VAL A 66 -2.19 -1.44 5.69
N SER A 67 -2.20 -0.13 5.45
CA SER A 67 -2.55 0.87 6.46
C SER A 67 -3.98 0.70 6.97
N ARG A 68 -4.94 0.38 6.09
CA ARG A 68 -6.33 0.10 6.47
C ARG A 68 -6.48 -1.17 7.31
N LEU A 69 -5.64 -2.19 7.07
CA LEU A 69 -5.58 -3.40 7.91
C LEU A 69 -4.85 -3.18 9.24
N LEU A 70 -4.01 -2.15 9.35
CA LEU A 70 -3.33 -1.78 10.59
C LEU A 70 -4.10 -0.78 11.43
N PHE A 71 -5.11 -0.10 10.87
CA PHE A 71 -5.85 0.95 11.57
C PHE A 71 -6.43 0.44 12.90
N GLY A 72 -6.07 1.10 14.00
CA GLY A 72 -6.49 0.74 15.36
C GLY A 72 -5.75 -0.45 16.00
N SER A 73 -4.79 -1.09 15.31
CA SER A 73 -4.04 -2.24 15.84
C SER A 73 -2.86 -1.85 16.75
N GLY A 74 -2.43 -0.58 16.73
CA GLY A 74 -1.24 -0.11 17.44
C GLY A 74 0.02 -0.92 17.12
N SER A 75 0.10 -1.45 15.89
CA SER A 75 1.18 -2.29 15.38
C SER A 75 1.77 -1.64 14.13
N ALA A 76 3.06 -1.83 13.91
CA ALA A 76 3.72 -1.45 12.66
C ALA A 76 3.79 -2.68 11.73
N ALA A 77 3.90 -2.45 10.43
CA ALA A 77 4.18 -3.51 9.47
C ALA A 77 5.52 -3.23 8.79
N GLU A 78 6.36 -4.25 8.74
CA GLU A 78 7.66 -4.23 8.05
C GLU A 78 7.49 -4.91 6.71
N GLU A 79 7.88 -4.21 5.64
CA GLU A 79 7.87 -4.76 4.28
C GLU A 79 8.92 -5.86 4.15
N VAL A 80 8.49 -7.00 3.63
CA VAL A 80 9.37 -8.16 3.39
C VAL A 80 9.54 -8.40 1.89
N GLU A 81 8.48 -8.18 1.12
CA GLU A 81 8.48 -8.44 -0.32
C GLU A 81 7.50 -7.48 -1.01
N LEU A 82 7.93 -6.88 -2.11
CA LEU A 82 7.11 -6.05 -2.99
C LEU A 82 7.49 -6.38 -4.44
N GLY A 83 6.49 -6.57 -5.31
CA GLY A 83 6.74 -6.91 -6.70
C GLY A 83 5.55 -6.57 -7.61
N TYR A 84 5.86 -6.28 -8.87
CA TYR A 84 4.87 -6.00 -9.90
C TYR A 84 5.45 -6.29 -11.29
N ASN A 85 4.57 -6.45 -12.29
CA ASN A 85 4.98 -6.80 -13.65
C ASN A 85 5.35 -5.58 -14.51
N TYR A 86 6.56 -5.06 -14.29
CA TYR A 86 7.12 -3.89 -14.98
C TYR A 86 7.01 -3.96 -16.51
N ASP A 87 7.31 -5.09 -17.14
CA ASP A 87 7.37 -5.20 -18.61
C ASP A 87 6.02 -4.95 -19.30
N SER A 88 4.91 -5.09 -18.57
CA SER A 88 3.56 -5.02 -19.13
C SER A 88 2.74 -3.83 -18.63
N ILE A 89 3.26 -3.06 -17.66
CA ILE A 89 2.49 -2.02 -16.97
C ILE A 89 2.09 -0.87 -17.90
N GLU A 90 3.01 -0.45 -18.78
CA GLU A 90 2.81 0.67 -19.71
C GLU A 90 1.80 0.33 -20.83
N HIS A 91 1.57 -0.96 -21.09
CA HIS A 91 0.66 -1.44 -22.13
C HIS A 91 -0.79 -1.53 -21.64
N VAL A 92 -1.04 -1.30 -20.34
CA VAL A 92 -2.39 -1.30 -19.78
C VAL A 92 -3.06 0.03 -20.12
N LEU A 93 -4.27 -0.03 -20.65
CA LEU A 93 -5.00 1.17 -21.05
C LEU A 93 -5.34 2.06 -19.83
N PRO A 94 -5.15 3.39 -19.94
CA PRO A 94 -5.63 4.35 -18.96
C PRO A 94 -7.10 4.18 -18.61
N GLY A 95 -7.42 4.30 -17.32
CA GLY A 95 -8.79 4.14 -16.83
C GLY A 95 -9.26 2.69 -16.64
N THR A 96 -8.40 1.69 -16.89
CA THR A 96 -8.67 0.29 -16.52
C THR A 96 -8.98 0.19 -15.03
N ILE A 97 -10.01 -0.59 -14.69
CA ILE A 97 -10.38 -0.86 -13.31
C ILE A 97 -9.49 -1.96 -12.78
N VAL A 98 -8.79 -1.68 -11.68
CA VAL A 98 -8.02 -2.66 -10.93
C VAL A 98 -8.78 -3.08 -9.69
N HIS A 99 -8.58 -4.32 -9.29
CA HIS A 99 -9.05 -4.88 -8.04
C HIS A 99 -7.89 -4.88 -7.04
N VAL A 100 -8.09 -4.20 -5.92
CA VAL A 100 -7.13 -4.18 -4.81
C VAL A 100 -7.69 -5.05 -3.69
N GLN A 101 -6.86 -5.94 -3.16
CA GLN A 101 -7.21 -6.77 -2.02
C GLN A 101 -6.06 -6.85 -1.05
N ALA A 102 -6.36 -6.94 0.24
CA ALA A 102 -5.39 -7.27 1.26
C ALA A 102 -5.99 -8.13 2.36
N GLN A 103 -5.17 -8.99 2.95
CA GLN A 103 -5.58 -9.90 4.01
C GLN A 103 -4.50 -10.09 5.06
N THR A 104 -4.93 -10.34 6.29
CA THR A 104 -4.09 -10.67 7.42
C THR A 104 -4.08 -12.17 7.65
N LEU A 105 -2.89 -12.77 7.73
CA LEU A 105 -2.67 -14.20 7.91
C LEU A 105 -1.81 -14.45 9.15
N ASN A 106 -2.04 -15.55 9.86
CA ASN A 106 -1.16 -15.96 10.95
C ASN A 106 -0.39 -17.21 10.51
N TYR A 107 0.93 -17.12 10.45
CA TYR A 107 1.80 -18.20 10.00
C TYR A 107 3.15 -18.14 10.74
N GLU A 108 3.65 -19.29 11.19
CA GLU A 108 4.90 -19.41 11.98
C GLU A 108 4.95 -18.51 13.23
N GLY A 109 3.80 -18.34 13.91
CA GLY A 109 3.71 -17.49 15.10
C GLY A 109 3.82 -15.98 14.83
N LYS A 110 3.86 -15.58 13.55
CA LYS A 110 3.86 -14.19 13.10
C LYS A 110 2.54 -13.85 12.42
N THR A 111 2.15 -12.59 12.51
CA THR A 111 1.04 -12.06 11.74
C THR A 111 1.60 -11.39 10.49
N TRP A 112 1.09 -11.80 9.33
CA TRP A 112 1.48 -11.32 8.02
C TRP A 112 0.33 -10.55 7.40
N ILE A 113 0.65 -9.55 6.59
CA ILE A 113 -0.28 -8.92 5.67
C ILE A 113 0.17 -9.26 4.26
N GLN A 114 -0.76 -9.71 3.43
CA GLN A 114 -0.56 -9.86 2.00
C GLN A 114 -1.50 -8.90 1.30
N ALA A 115 -0.99 -8.15 0.35
CA ALA A 115 -1.80 -7.30 -0.51
C ALA A 115 -1.49 -7.59 -1.97
N SER A 116 -2.48 -7.42 -2.84
CA SER A 116 -2.30 -7.58 -4.27
C SER A 116 -3.26 -6.68 -5.05
N ILE A 117 -2.79 -6.25 -6.22
CA ILE A 117 -3.56 -5.51 -7.20
C ILE A 117 -3.59 -6.34 -8.48
N SER A 118 -4.78 -6.51 -9.04
CA SER A 118 -4.95 -7.20 -10.31
C SER A 118 -5.87 -6.40 -11.22
N GLY A 119 -5.46 -6.22 -12.48
CA GLY A 119 -6.26 -5.60 -13.52
C GLY A 119 -6.06 -6.29 -14.85
N GLN A 120 -7.00 -6.08 -15.77
CA GLN A 120 -6.90 -6.60 -17.12
C GLN A 120 -7.40 -5.54 -18.10
N SER A 121 -6.70 -5.36 -19.21
CA SER A 121 -7.16 -4.50 -20.30
C SER A 121 -8.51 -4.98 -20.83
N ALA A 122 -9.29 -4.07 -21.42
CA ALA A 122 -10.58 -4.43 -22.02
C ALA A 122 -10.47 -5.46 -23.16
N SER A 123 -9.33 -5.51 -23.84
CA SER A 123 -9.05 -6.53 -24.87
C SER A 123 -8.65 -7.90 -24.30
N GLY A 124 -8.28 -7.95 -23.01
CA GLY A 124 -7.86 -9.18 -22.34
C GLY A 124 -6.38 -9.52 -22.50
N ASP A 125 -5.67 -8.83 -23.39
CA ASP A 125 -4.30 -9.18 -23.81
C ASP A 125 -3.23 -8.82 -22.77
N VAL A 126 -3.48 -7.78 -21.97
CA VAL A 126 -2.50 -7.27 -21.00
C VAL A 126 -3.08 -7.38 -19.61
N ARG A 127 -2.32 -8.02 -18.71
CA ARG A 127 -2.64 -8.14 -17.29
C ARG A 127 -1.73 -7.24 -16.49
N LEU A 128 -2.31 -6.52 -15.53
CA LEU A 128 -1.58 -5.81 -14.50
C LEU A 128 -1.60 -6.64 -13.23
N TYR A 129 -0.44 -6.84 -12.63
CA TYR A 129 -0.35 -7.52 -11.34
C TYR A 129 0.72 -6.86 -10.46
N ALA A 130 0.32 -6.53 -9.24
CA ALA A 130 1.22 -6.13 -8.17
C ALA A 130 0.90 -6.92 -6.91
N TYR A 131 1.90 -7.16 -6.09
CA TYR A 131 1.74 -7.85 -4.83
C TYR A 131 2.76 -7.36 -3.82
N GLY A 132 2.44 -7.55 -2.54
CA GLY A 132 3.39 -7.37 -1.48
C GLY A 132 3.06 -8.19 -0.23
N LYS A 133 4.07 -8.35 0.62
CA LYS A 133 4.01 -9.04 1.89
C LYS A 133 4.67 -8.20 2.97
N TRP A 134 3.98 -8.06 4.08
CA TRP A 134 4.47 -7.39 5.26
C TRP A 134 4.33 -8.28 6.48
N VAL A 135 5.23 -8.13 7.45
CA VAL A 135 5.13 -8.77 8.76
C VAL A 135 4.76 -7.74 9.82
N LEU A 136 3.79 -8.04 10.67
CA LEU A 136 3.45 -7.15 11.78
C LEU A 136 4.56 -7.19 12.82
N ALA A 137 5.20 -6.05 13.03
CA ALA A 137 6.05 -5.79 14.16
C ALA A 137 5.20 -5.23 15.31
N LYS A 138 5.21 -5.92 16.45
CA LYS A 138 4.67 -5.36 17.69
C LYS A 138 5.53 -4.15 18.06
N THR A 139 5.02 -2.94 17.86
CA THR A 139 5.62 -1.76 18.49
C THR A 139 5.49 -1.97 19.99
N LYS A 140 6.62 -2.16 20.68
CA LYS A 140 6.63 -2.20 22.15
C LYS A 140 5.87 -0.96 22.60
N LYS A 141 4.76 -1.17 23.32
CA LYS A 141 4.05 -0.10 24.02
C LYS A 141 5.13 0.75 24.68
N HIS A 142 5.09 2.07 24.46
CA HIS A 142 5.69 2.98 25.42
C HIS A 142 4.95 2.75 26.75
N HIS A 143 5.41 1.75 27.50
CA HIS A 143 5.11 1.63 28.90
C HIS A 143 5.82 2.78 29.58
N HIS A 144 5.02 3.67 30.16
CA HIS A 144 5.38 4.63 31.20
C HIS A 144 6.51 5.60 30.88
N LEU A 145 6.16 6.86 30.67
CA LEU A 145 6.85 7.93 31.38
C LEU A 145 5.80 8.71 32.16
N TYR A 146 6.12 8.82 33.46
CA TYR A 146 5.41 9.45 34.56
C TYR A 146 4.85 10.84 34.27
#